data_AF-A0A5A7PWN4-F1
#
_entry.id   AF-A0A5A7PWN4-F1
#
_cell.length_a   1.000
_cell.length_b   1.000
_cell.length_c   1.000
_cell.angle_alpha   90.00
_cell.angle_beta   90.00
_cell.angle_gamma   90.00
#
_symmetry.space_group_name_H-M   'P 1'
#
loop_
_entity.id
_entity.type
_entity.pdbx_description
1 polymer ?
#
loop_
_entity_poly.entity_id
_entity_poly.type
_entity_poly.pdbx_seq_one_letter_code
_entity_poly.pdbx_strand_id
1 'polypeptide(L)'
;MRIEVKNGKSIRIWDKHWIPDFVGQEVQLLPGVERGIHWVSDLLQGDGRGWDEDKVRATFTTEFCNSVLSIKSLKPDQEDFWIWSLDRKGSLKPIDIVIKLKG
;
A
#
# COMPACT_ATOMS: atom_id res chain seq x y z
N MET A 1 -6.06 -10.83 -3.90
CA MET A 1 -6.19 -10.11 -2.61
C MET A 1 -5.21 -8.96 -2.62
N ARG A 2 -5.63 -7.75 -2.22
CA ARG A 2 -4.76 -6.58 -2.13
C ARG A 2 -4.99 -5.84 -0.81
N ILE A 3 -4.04 -5.05 -0.38
CA ILE A 3 -4.21 -4.15 0.76
C ILE A 3 -4.83 -2.86 0.25
N GLU A 4 -5.88 -2.40 0.92
CA GLU A 4 -6.42 -1.06 0.75
C GLU A 4 -5.70 -0.13 1.74
N VAL A 5 -4.90 0.78 1.20
CA VAL A 5 -4.07 1.70 2.00
C VAL A 5 -4.94 2.82 2.57
N LYS A 6 -4.86 3.02 3.88
CA LYS A 6 -5.49 4.11 4.62
C LYS A 6 -4.44 5.02 5.26
N ASN A 7 -3.88 4.62 6.40
CA ASN A 7 -2.88 5.42 7.10
C ASN A 7 -1.45 4.96 6.81
N GLY A 8 -1.26 3.80 6.16
CA GLY A 8 0.03 3.26 5.75
C GLY A 8 0.93 2.80 6.90
N LYS A 9 0.43 2.79 8.14
CA LYS A 9 1.26 2.55 9.34
C LYS A 9 1.50 1.06 9.60
N SER A 10 0.73 0.18 8.98
CA SER A 10 0.87 -1.27 9.16
C SER A 10 1.43 -2.01 7.94
N ILE A 11 1.83 -1.28 6.89
CA ILE A 11 2.32 -1.85 5.63
C ILE A 11 3.79 -1.47 5.44
N ARG A 12 4.68 -2.46 5.29
CA ARG A 12 6.07 -2.17 4.90
C ARG A 12 6.14 -1.79 3.43
N ILE A 13 7.04 -0.87 3.08
CA ILE A 13 7.14 -0.42 1.67
C ILE A 13 7.46 -1.57 0.69
N TRP A 14 8.21 -2.57 1.14
CA TRP A 14 8.60 -3.75 0.36
C TRP A 14 7.55 -4.87 0.38
N ASP A 15 6.46 -4.70 1.14
CA ASP A 15 5.39 -5.70 1.14
C ASP A 15 4.75 -5.78 -0.24
N LYS A 16 4.49 -7.01 -0.65
CA LYS A 16 3.73 -7.27 -1.87
C LYS A 16 2.26 -6.92 -1.56
N HIS A 17 1.49 -6.56 -2.58
CA HIS A 17 0.01 -6.40 -2.55
C HIS A 17 -0.60 -5.05 -2.15
N TRP A 18 0.17 -3.99 -1.86
CA TRP A 18 -0.42 -2.67 -1.57
C TRP A 18 -0.40 -1.70 -2.76
N ILE A 19 0.48 -1.92 -3.74
CA ILE A 19 0.56 -1.09 -4.96
C ILE A 19 -0.46 -1.59 -5.99
N PRO A 20 -1.40 -0.75 -6.46
CA PRO A 20 -2.30 -1.07 -7.56
C PRO A 20 -1.52 -1.55 -8.78
N ASP A 21 -2.11 -2.45 -9.57
CA ASP A 21 -1.51 -3.01 -10.80
C ASP A 21 -0.31 -3.97 -10.59
N PHE A 22 0.41 -3.85 -9.47
CA PHE A 22 1.57 -4.68 -9.11
C PHE A 22 1.28 -5.67 -7.96
N VAL A 23 0.01 -6.04 -7.78
CA VAL A 23 -0.39 -6.96 -6.71
C VAL A 23 0.31 -8.32 -6.88
N GLY A 24 1.05 -8.73 -5.85
CA GLY A 24 1.82 -9.97 -5.83
C GLY A 24 3.21 -9.87 -6.50
N GLN A 25 3.53 -8.73 -7.13
CA GLN A 25 4.86 -8.48 -7.69
C GLN A 25 5.81 -7.95 -6.62
N GLU A 26 7.11 -8.12 -6.86
CA GLU A 26 8.15 -7.54 -6.01
C GLU A 26 8.22 -6.03 -6.23
N VAL A 27 8.21 -5.28 -5.13
CA VAL A 27 8.30 -3.82 -5.17
C VAL A 27 9.74 -3.42 -5.48
N GLN A 28 9.94 -2.71 -6.59
CA GLN A 28 11.27 -2.26 -6.99
C GLN A 28 11.53 -0.84 -6.49
N LEU A 29 12.53 -0.72 -5.61
CA LEU A 29 13.00 0.56 -5.06
C LEU A 29 14.18 1.09 -5.88
N LEU A 30 14.33 2.41 -5.94
CA LEU A 30 15.50 3.04 -6.56
C LEU A 30 16.78 2.81 -5.72
N PRO A 31 17.97 2.78 -6.34
CA PRO A 31 19.21 2.68 -5.59
C PRO A 31 19.38 3.88 -4.64
N GLY A 32 19.79 3.62 -3.40
CA GLY A 32 20.05 4.68 -2.43
C GLY A 32 18.82 5.25 -1.72
N VAL A 33 17.64 4.61 -1.82
CA VAL A 33 16.51 4.93 -0.93
C VAL A 33 17.01 4.95 0.51
N GLU A 34 16.86 6.12 1.13
CA GLU A 34 17.51 6.45 2.39
C GLU A 34 17.07 5.54 3.55
N ARG A 35 17.98 5.39 4.51
CA ARG A 35 17.71 4.78 5.82
C ARG A 35 16.66 5.64 6.54
N GLY A 36 15.38 5.33 6.37
CA GLY A 36 14.30 6.07 7.01
C GLY A 36 12.92 5.79 6.45
N ILE A 37 12.82 5.28 5.22
CA ILE A 37 11.54 4.86 4.64
C ILE A 37 11.37 3.36 4.88
N HIS A 38 10.45 3.00 5.77
CA HIS A 38 10.19 1.64 6.18
C HIS A 38 8.73 1.25 6.04
N TRP A 39 7.83 2.22 6.17
CA TRP A 39 6.39 2.07 6.13
C TRP A 39 5.80 2.91 5.01
N VAL A 40 4.63 2.50 4.51
CA VAL A 40 3.89 3.28 3.54
C VAL A 40 3.54 4.68 4.08
N SER A 41 3.36 4.81 5.40
CA SER A 41 3.14 6.11 6.06
C SER A 41 4.30 7.09 5.89
N ASP A 42 5.53 6.63 5.68
CA ASP A 42 6.71 7.50 5.53
C ASP A 42 6.69 8.27 4.20
N LEU A 43 5.91 7.75 3.23
CA LEU A 43 5.68 8.33 1.91
C LEU A 43 4.49 9.31 1.87
N LEU A 44 3.79 9.50 2.99
CA LEU A 44 2.66 10.41 3.10
C LEU A 44 3.11 11.82 3.49
N GLN A 45 2.27 12.79 3.16
CA GLN A 45 2.35 14.15 3.71
C GLN A 45 2.09 14.11 5.23
N GLY A 46 2.48 15.17 5.94
CA GLY A 46 2.40 15.23 7.41
C GLY A 46 0.97 15.06 7.96
N ASP A 47 -0.07 15.34 7.18
CA ASP A 47 -1.47 15.15 7.57
C ASP A 47 -2.03 13.76 7.22
N GLY A 48 -1.27 12.94 6.48
CA GLY A 48 -1.66 11.61 6.01
C GLY A 48 -2.81 11.58 5.01
N ARG A 49 -3.18 12.72 4.40
CA ARG A 49 -4.29 12.82 3.43
C ARG A 49 -3.84 12.82 1.98
N GLY A 50 -2.54 12.99 1.76
CA GLY A 50 -1.91 12.98 0.45
C GLY A 50 -0.58 12.23 0.47
N TRP A 51 -0.14 11.80 -0.70
CA TRP A 51 1.22 11.33 -0.92
C TRP A 51 2.19 12.50 -0.96
N ASP A 52 3.36 12.32 -0.37
CA ASP A 52 4.49 13.18 -0.61
C ASP A 52 5.12 12.76 -1.94
N GLU A 53 4.75 13.46 -3.02
CA GLU A 53 5.13 13.04 -4.38
C GLU A 53 6.65 13.01 -4.58
N ASP A 54 7.38 13.91 -3.93
CA ASP A 54 8.84 13.98 -4.06
C ASP A 54 9.48 12.75 -3.41
N LYS A 55 9.01 12.34 -2.22
CA LYS A 55 9.45 11.08 -1.59
C LYS A 55 9.09 9.86 -2.43
N VAL A 56 7.87 9.80 -2.98
CA VAL A 56 7.45 8.68 -3.82
C VAL A 56 8.36 8.58 -5.05
N ARG A 57 8.61 9.69 -5.75
CA ARG A 57 9.49 9.75 -6.93
C ARG A 57 10.96 9.45 -6.61
N ALA A 58 11.42 9.79 -5.40
CA ALA A 58 12.75 9.42 -4.92
C ALA A 58 12.85 7.94 -4.51
N THR A 59 11.72 7.27 -4.25
CA THR A 59 11.68 5.91 -3.71
C THR A 59 11.52 4.84 -4.79
N PHE A 60 10.63 5.06 -5.76
CA PHE A 60 10.24 4.02 -6.72
C PHE A 60 10.60 4.36 -8.16
N THR A 61 10.61 3.34 -9.02
CA THR A 61 10.67 3.58 -10.47
C THR A 61 9.41 4.32 -10.94
N THR A 62 9.48 4.96 -12.12
CA THR A 62 8.36 5.73 -12.69
C THR A 62 7.05 4.93 -12.76
N GLU A 63 7.15 3.65 -13.08
CA GLU A 63 5.98 2.76 -13.21
C GLU A 63 5.29 2.56 -11.86
N PHE A 64 6.06 2.19 -10.82
CA PHE A 64 5.56 2.04 -9.45
C PHE A 64 5.04 3.37 -8.88
N CYS A 65 5.73 4.49 -9.16
CA CYS A 65 5.27 5.82 -8.73
C CYS A 65 3.86 6.12 -9.21
N ASN A 66 3.59 5.88 -10.50
CA ASN A 66 2.28 6.18 -11.08
C ASN A 66 1.16 5.39 -10.39
N SER A 67 1.38 4.10 -10.12
CA SER A 67 0.40 3.27 -9.42
C SER A 67 0.26 3.64 -7.94
N VAL A 68 1.34 3.99 -7.23
CA VAL A 68 1.24 4.51 -5.85
C VAL A 68 0.42 5.80 -5.81
N LEU A 69 0.74 6.77 -6.67
CA LEU A 69 0.05 8.07 -6.72
C LEU A 69 -1.42 7.96 -7.16
N SER A 70 -1.80 6.85 -7.81
CA SER A 70 -3.19 6.54 -8.17
C SER A 70 -4.07 6.17 -6.96
N ILE A 71 -3.47 5.78 -5.83
CA ILE A 71 -4.22 5.42 -4.61
C ILE A 71 -4.85 6.68 -4.03
N LYS A 72 -6.18 6.75 -4.04
CA LYS A 72 -6.97 7.90 -3.50
C LYS A 72 -7.73 7.57 -2.22
N SER A 73 -7.53 6.38 -1.66
CA SER A 73 -8.29 5.89 -0.51
C SER A 73 -7.68 6.26 0.85
N LEU A 74 -6.62 7.07 0.85
CA LEU A 74 -5.91 7.56 2.04
C LEU A 74 -6.87 8.17 3.06
N LYS A 75 -6.72 7.74 4.31
CA LYS A 75 -7.55 8.20 5.41
C LYS A 75 -6.81 8.04 6.74
N PRO A 76 -6.24 9.12 7.30
CA PRO A 76 -5.30 9.03 8.43
C PRO A 76 -5.92 8.48 9.72
N ASP A 77 -7.25 8.59 9.88
CA ASP A 77 -8.03 8.08 11.00
C ASP A 77 -8.48 6.61 10.85
N GLN A 78 -8.08 5.92 9.77
CA GLN A 78 -8.42 4.52 9.54
C GLN A 78 -7.17 3.67 9.34
N GLU A 79 -7.21 2.44 9.85
CA GLU A 79 -6.16 1.45 9.64
C GLU A 79 -6.25 0.84 8.23
N ASP A 80 -5.10 0.39 7.72
CA ASP A 80 -5.01 -0.36 6.48
C ASP A 80 -5.73 -1.72 6.60
N PHE A 81 -6.35 -2.21 5.52
CA PHE A 81 -7.05 -3.50 5.57
C PHE A 81 -6.99 -4.26 4.25
N TRP A 82 -7.12 -5.58 4.35
CA TRP A 82 -7.17 -6.45 3.18
C TRP A 82 -8.52 -6.40 2.47
N ILE A 83 -8.49 -6.37 1.15
CA ILE A 83 -9.67 -6.53 0.30
C ILE A 83 -9.52 -7.69 -0.67
N TRP A 84 -10.65 -8.36 -0.90
CA TRP A 84 -10.77 -9.47 -1.82
C TRP A 84 -11.65 -9.06 -2.99
N SER A 85 -11.13 -9.18 -4.21
CA SER A 85 -11.92 -9.00 -5.43
C SER A 85 -12.51 -10.35 -5.82
N LEU A 86 -13.84 -10.49 -5.77
CA LEU A 86 -14.54 -11.60 -6.40
C LEU A 86 -14.40 -11.47 -7.91
N ASP A 87 -13.81 -12.47 -8.55
CA ASP A 87 -13.80 -12.54 -9.99
C ASP A 87 -15.21 -12.93 -10.50
N ARG A 88 -15.62 -12.44 -11.68
CA ARG A 88 -17.01 -12.57 -12.21
C ARG A 88 -17.50 -14.02 -12.42
N LYS A 89 -16.64 -15.02 -12.18
CA LYS A 89 -16.94 -16.46 -12.24
C LYS A 89 -17.36 -17.08 -10.91
N GLY A 90 -17.54 -16.30 -9.83
CA GLY A 90 -18.14 -16.78 -8.58
C GLY A 90 -17.30 -17.80 -7.80
N SER A 91 -16.01 -17.96 -8.11
CA SER A 91 -15.12 -18.85 -7.36
C SER A 91 -14.47 -18.10 -6.20
N LEU A 92 -14.88 -18.44 -4.98
CA LEU A 92 -14.24 -18.00 -3.75
C LEU A 92 -12.91 -18.74 -3.56
N LYS A 93 -11.83 -18.02 -3.24
CA LYS A 93 -10.57 -18.58 -2.72
C LYS A 93 -10.38 -18.08 -1.27
N PRO A 94 -9.72 -18.88 -0.41
CA PRO A 94 -10.27 -19.25 0.89
C PRO A 94 -10.50 -18.08 1.85
N ILE A 95 -11.66 -18.15 2.48
CA ILE A 95 -12.10 -17.37 3.63
C ILE A 95 -11.34 -17.86 4.85
N ASP A 96 -10.60 -16.98 5.53
CA ASP A 96 -10.40 -17.09 6.97
C ASP A 96 -10.57 -15.70 7.61
N ILE A 97 -11.78 -15.52 8.14
CA ILE A 97 -12.11 -14.81 9.39
C ILE A 97 -11.39 -13.47 9.63
N VAL A 98 -12.18 -12.38 9.54
CA VAL A 98 -11.88 -11.13 10.24
C VAL A 98 -11.86 -11.42 11.75
N ILE A 99 -10.70 -11.77 12.31
CA ILE A 99 -10.48 -11.63 13.74
C ILE A 99 -9.92 -10.24 13.94
N LYS A 100 -10.77 -9.33 14.45
CA LYS A 100 -10.29 -8.15 15.19
C LYS A 100 -9.52 -8.68 16.40
N LEU A 101 -8.21 -8.82 16.28
CA LEU A 101 -7.36 -8.88 17.46
C LEU A 101 -7.24 -7.45 17.97
N LYS A 102 -8.15 -7.10 18.88
CA LYS A 102 -7.86 -6.07 19.88
C LYS A 102 -6.71 -6.63 20.73
N GLY A 103 -5.52 -6.06 20.58
CA GLY A 103 -4.54 -5.97 21.67
C GLY A 103 -4.90 -4.82 22.58
#